data_AF-A0A3M1RPT9-F1
#
_entry.id   AF-A0A3M1RPT9-F1
#
_cell.length_a   1.000
_cell.length_b   1.000
_cell.length_c   1.000
_cell.angle_alpha   90.00
_cell.angle_beta   90.00
_cell.angle_gamma   90.00
#
_symmetry.space_group_name_H-M   'P 1'
#
loop_
_entity.id
_entity.type
_entity.pdbx_description
1 polymer ?
#
loop_
_entity_poly.entity_id
_entity_poly.type
_entity_poly.pdbx_seq_one_letter_code
_entity_poly.pdbx_strand_id
1 'polypeptide(L)'
;MKIHKIFALLLVISIFFTVGCASFVPMGVIYTEVKAPAAVGDTSVSAEKVGTAKATSYLGIVATGDASIKTAMENGKITKIHHVDYYTKNILGIIGEYTTTVYGE
;
A
#
# COMPACT_ATOMS: atom_id res chain seq x y z
N MET A 1 -41.15 14.10 8.46
CA MET A 1 -40.34 13.71 7.27
C MET A 1 -39.03 14.50 7.07
N LYS A 2 -38.90 15.77 7.50
CA LYS A 2 -37.65 16.55 7.33
C LYS A 2 -36.52 16.15 8.30
N ILE A 3 -36.85 15.86 9.57
CA ILE A 3 -35.86 15.47 10.60
C ILE A 3 -35.16 14.13 10.29
N HIS A 4 -35.90 13.14 9.78
CA HIS A 4 -35.30 11.85 9.39
C HIS A 4 -34.33 11.98 8.20
N LYS A 5 -34.63 12.89 7.25
CA LYS A 5 -33.73 13.19 6.13
C LYS A 5 -32.45 13.91 6.58
N ILE A 6 -32.56 14.81 7.56
CA ILE A 6 -31.41 15.50 8.17
C ILE A 6 -30.54 14.52 8.97
N PHE A 7 -31.16 13.61 9.73
CA PHE A 7 -30.43 12.55 10.46
C PHE A 7 -29.72 11.58 9.51
N ALA A 8 -30.37 11.17 8.41
CA ALA A 8 -29.76 10.31 7.40
C ALA A 8 -28.57 11.00 6.71
N LEU A 9 -28.68 12.31 6.41
CA LEU A 9 -27.59 13.08 5.81
C LEU A 9 -26.38 13.22 6.75
N LEU A 10 -26.63 13.47 8.04
CA LEU A 10 -25.58 13.54 9.06
C LEU A 10 -24.84 12.22 9.24
N LEU A 11 -25.56 11.09 9.15
CA LEU A 11 -24.98 9.75 9.28
C LEU A 11 -24.07 9.42 8.08
N VAL A 12 -24.47 9.81 6.86
CA VAL A 12 -23.64 9.64 5.64
C VAL A 12 -22.37 10.49 5.71
N ILE A 13 -22.45 11.72 6.23
CA ILE A 13 -21.29 12.60 6.42
C ILE A 13 -20.33 12.01 7.46
N SER A 14 -20.84 11.47 8.56
CA SER A 14 -20.01 10.86 9.62
C SER A 14 -19.15 9.69 9.11
N ILE A 15 -19.71 8.84 8.23
CA ILE A 15 -18.99 7.71 7.62
C ILE A 15 -17.82 8.18 6.74
N PHE A 16 -17.93 9.36 6.11
CA PHE A 16 -16.85 9.94 5.30
C PHE A 16 -15.68 10.48 6.13
N PHE A 17 -15.89 10.81 7.41
CA PHE A 17 -14.82 11.29 8.29
C PHE A 17 -14.04 10.15 8.95
N THR A 18 -14.56 8.92 8.96
CA THR A 18 -13.89 7.77 9.59
C THR A 18 -12.90 7.03 8.68
N VAL A 19 -12.77 7.41 7.40
CA VAL A 19 -11.88 6.71 6.44
C VAL A 19 -10.39 7.09 6.60
N GLY A 20 -10.07 8.08 7.44
CA GLY A 20 -8.71 8.48 7.77
C GLY A 20 -8.14 7.67 8.94
N CYS A 21 -7.91 6.38 8.78
CA CYS A 21 -7.14 5.61 9.76
C CYS A 21 -5.64 5.89 9.58
N ALA A 22 -4.90 6.09 10.68
CA ALA A 22 -3.47 6.37 10.66
C ALA A 22 -2.72 5.25 9.92
N SER A 23 -2.24 5.56 8.71
CA SER A 23 -1.49 4.62 7.88
C SER A 23 0.00 4.69 8.24
N PHE A 24 0.69 3.56 8.20
CA PHE A 24 2.14 3.45 8.47
C PHE A 24 3.02 4.26 7.50
N VAL A 25 2.44 4.70 6.38
CA VAL A 25 3.08 5.53 5.35
C VAL A 25 2.25 6.79 5.11
N PRO A 26 2.88 7.92 4.75
CA PRO A 26 2.14 9.14 4.43
C PRO A 26 1.20 8.88 3.24
N MET A 27 -0.09 9.08 3.45
CA MET A 27 -1.14 8.90 2.45
C MET A 27 -1.78 10.25 2.17
N GLY A 28 -1.65 10.72 0.93
CA GLY A 28 -2.35 11.90 0.44
C GLY A 28 -3.78 11.56 0.05
N VAL A 29 -4.71 12.45 0.36
CA VAL A 29 -6.16 12.25 0.11
C VAL A 29 -6.50 12.22 -1.38
N ILE A 30 -5.82 13.05 -2.18
CA ILE A 30 -6.07 13.21 -3.61
C ILE A 30 -5.09 12.37 -4.44
N TYR A 31 -3.84 12.33 -4.02
CA TYR A 31 -2.78 11.61 -4.70
C TYR A 31 -1.76 11.15 -3.68
N THR A 32 -1.35 9.89 -3.78
CA THR A 32 -0.25 9.33 -3.00
C THR A 32 0.72 8.69 -3.97
N GLU A 33 1.98 9.08 -3.90
CA GLU A 33 3.08 8.40 -4.57
C GLU A 33 4.27 8.44 -3.63
N VAL A 34 4.47 7.34 -2.91
CA VAL A 34 5.41 7.28 -1.79
C VAL A 34 6.23 6.02 -1.89
N LYS A 35 7.53 6.18 -1.67
CA LYS A 35 8.47 5.09 -1.39
C LYS A 35 8.76 5.10 0.10
N ALA A 36 8.54 3.97 0.76
CA ALA A 36 8.77 3.82 2.19
C ALA A 36 9.58 2.54 2.45
N PRO A 37 10.46 2.54 3.45
CA PRO A 37 11.16 1.32 3.85
C PRO A 37 10.17 0.36 4.51
N ALA A 38 10.15 -0.90 4.07
CA ALA A 38 9.38 -1.96 4.72
C ALA A 38 10.24 -2.79 5.68
N ALA A 39 11.47 -3.11 5.30
CA ALA A 39 12.41 -3.83 6.16
C ALA A 39 13.85 -3.56 5.73
N VAL A 40 14.76 -3.51 6.71
CA VAL A 40 16.19 -3.29 6.47
C VAL A 40 16.96 -4.49 7.04
N GLY A 41 17.78 -5.11 6.19
CA GLY A 41 18.82 -6.07 6.54
C GLY A 41 20.20 -5.42 6.33
N ASP A 42 21.16 -6.15 5.77
CA ASP A 42 22.50 -5.61 5.55
C ASP A 42 22.57 -4.71 4.30
N THR A 43 22.65 -3.40 4.53
CA THR A 43 22.77 -2.38 3.48
C THR A 43 24.21 -2.11 3.06
N SER A 44 25.20 -2.75 3.70
CA SER A 44 26.61 -2.60 3.34
C SER A 44 27.02 -3.44 2.13
N VAL A 45 26.14 -4.34 1.69
CA VAL A 45 26.38 -5.26 0.58
C VAL A 45 25.49 -4.88 -0.61
N SER A 46 26.08 -4.81 -1.81
CA SER A 46 25.35 -4.52 -3.04
C SER A 46 24.37 -5.66 -3.33
N ALA A 47 23.08 -5.34 -3.47
CA ALA A 47 22.09 -6.33 -3.88
C ALA A 47 22.33 -6.74 -5.34
N GLU A 48 22.53 -8.04 -5.60
CA GLU A 48 22.75 -8.57 -6.95
C GLU A 48 21.43 -8.90 -7.67
N LYS A 49 20.36 -9.14 -6.91
CA LYS A 49 19.05 -9.53 -7.40
C LYS A 49 17.96 -8.64 -6.84
N VAL A 50 16.95 -8.40 -7.67
CA VAL A 50 15.76 -7.61 -7.32
C VAL A 50 14.52 -8.38 -7.73
N GLY A 51 13.58 -8.49 -6.80
CA GLY A 51 12.31 -9.17 -7.00
C GLY A 51 11.16 -8.26 -6.59
N THR A 52 10.06 -8.29 -7.34
CA THR A 52 8.89 -7.42 -7.10
C THR A 52 7.61 -8.22 -6.99
N ALA A 53 6.71 -7.80 -6.11
CA ALA A 53 5.36 -8.34 -5.96
C ALA A 53 4.35 -7.19 -5.84
N LYS A 54 3.12 -7.37 -6.34
CA LYS A 54 2.13 -6.30 -6.46
C LYS A 54 0.74 -6.72 -6.00
N ALA A 55 0.07 -5.78 -5.34
CA ALA A 55 -1.35 -5.84 -5.01
C ALA A 55 -2.03 -4.55 -5.45
N THR A 56 -3.28 -4.64 -5.88
CA THR A 56 -4.08 -3.50 -6.33
C THR A 56 -5.36 -3.41 -5.53
N SER A 57 -5.71 -2.21 -5.12
CA SER A 57 -6.97 -1.84 -4.49
C SER A 57 -7.80 -1.00 -5.44
N TYR A 58 -9.07 -1.36 -5.59
CA TYR A 58 -10.06 -0.68 -6.39
C TYR A 58 -11.14 -0.09 -5.48
N LEU A 59 -11.36 1.21 -5.62
CA LEU A 59 -12.33 2.06 -4.91
C LEU A 59 -12.18 2.07 -3.39
N GLY A 60 -11.09 1.52 -2.85
CA GLY A 60 -10.97 1.23 -1.42
C GLY A 60 -11.95 0.15 -0.93
N ILE A 61 -12.63 -0.56 -1.85
CA ILE A 61 -13.64 -1.58 -1.54
C ILE A 61 -13.08 -2.98 -1.79
N VAL A 62 -12.30 -3.16 -2.87
CA VAL A 62 -11.81 -4.46 -3.30
C VAL A 62 -10.30 -4.40 -3.47
N ALA A 63 -9.55 -5.16 -2.66
CA ALA A 63 -8.11 -5.33 -2.83
C ALA A 63 -7.79 -6.76 -3.29
N THR A 64 -6.98 -6.89 -4.34
CA THR A 64 -6.59 -8.17 -4.93
C THR A 64 -5.11 -8.17 -5.32
N GLY A 65 -4.52 -9.37 -5.36
CA GLY A 65 -3.10 -9.58 -5.67
C GLY A 65 -2.29 -10.02 -4.45
N ASP A 66 -1.01 -10.25 -4.68
CA ASP A 66 -0.06 -10.73 -3.67
C ASP A 66 1.19 -9.84 -3.73
N ALA A 67 1.31 -8.96 -2.74
CA ALA A 67 2.48 -8.10 -2.53
C ALA A 67 3.37 -8.63 -1.39
N SER A 68 3.32 -9.93 -1.08
CA SER A 68 4.15 -10.49 -0.01
C SER A 68 5.64 -10.50 -0.38
N ILE A 69 6.48 -10.44 0.65
CA ILE A 69 7.94 -10.55 0.51
C ILE A 69 8.31 -11.90 -0.12
N LYS A 70 7.61 -12.99 0.21
CA LYS A 70 7.86 -14.32 -0.34
C LYS A 70 7.68 -14.35 -1.86
N THR A 71 6.58 -13.82 -2.37
CA THR A 71 6.31 -13.76 -3.82
C THR A 71 7.32 -12.87 -4.53
N ALA A 72 7.73 -11.76 -3.90
CA ALA A 72 8.80 -10.92 -4.44
C ALA A 72 10.14 -11.66 -4.51
N MET A 73 10.50 -12.42 -3.46
CA MET A 73 11.71 -13.24 -3.43
C MET A 73 11.68 -14.34 -4.49
N GLU A 74 10.56 -15.04 -4.64
CA GLU A 74 10.39 -16.10 -5.66
C GLU A 74 10.55 -15.53 -7.08
N ASN A 75 9.96 -14.36 -7.36
CA ASN A 75 10.10 -13.66 -8.63
C ASN A 75 11.55 -13.23 -8.91
N GLY A 76 12.27 -12.79 -7.87
CA GLY A 76 13.68 -12.37 -7.96
C GLY A 76 14.70 -13.50 -7.83
N LYS A 77 14.26 -14.74 -7.55
CA LYS A 77 15.12 -15.87 -7.15
C LYS A 77 16.10 -15.49 -6.02
N ILE A 78 15.58 -14.75 -5.04
CA ILE A 78 16.31 -14.26 -3.87
C ILE A 78 16.18 -15.28 -2.76
N THR A 79 17.30 -15.66 -2.18
CA THR A 79 17.43 -16.56 -1.04
C THR A 79 17.71 -15.80 0.26
N LYS A 80 18.39 -14.65 0.18
CA LYS A 80 18.72 -13.82 1.34
C LYS A 80 18.34 -12.35 1.07
N ILE A 81 17.57 -11.78 1.99
CA ILE A 81 17.07 -10.40 1.90
C ILE A 81 18.11 -9.43 2.46
N HIS A 82 18.38 -8.36 1.72
CA HIS A 82 19.21 -7.23 2.16
C HIS A 82 18.36 -6.05 2.59
N HIS A 83 17.36 -5.68 1.80
CA HIS A 83 16.37 -4.67 2.18
C HIS A 83 15.09 -4.86 1.37
N VAL A 84 14.02 -4.25 1.87
CA VAL A 84 12.70 -4.28 1.26
C VAL A 84 12.16 -2.86 1.23
N ASP A 85 11.84 -2.39 0.03
CA ASP A 85 11.13 -1.15 -0.18
C ASP A 85 9.68 -1.42 -0.53
N TYR A 86 8.83 -0.53 -0.05
CA TYR A 86 7.43 -0.51 -0.38
C TYR A 86 7.12 0.75 -1.19
N TYR A 87 6.46 0.56 -2.32
CA TYR A 87 6.02 1.63 -3.19
C TYR A 87 4.51 1.62 -3.27
N THR A 88 3.90 2.73 -2.89
CA THR A 88 2.45 2.91 -2.93
C THR A 88 2.11 4.04 -3.89
N LYS A 89 1.24 3.74 -4.85
CA LYS A 89 0.65 4.72 -5.76
C LYS A 89 -0.86 4.69 -5.62
N ASN A 90 -1.45 5.76 -5.12
CA ASN A 90 -2.90 5.90 -5.02
C ASN A 90 -3.37 7.14 -5.79
N ILE A 91 -4.33 6.95 -6.69
CA ILE A 91 -4.94 8.01 -7.47
C ILE A 91 -6.38 8.21 -6.99
N LEU A 92 -6.65 9.39 -6.42
CA LEU A 92 -7.97 9.88 -5.99
C LEU A 92 -8.69 8.99 -4.96
N GLY A 93 -8.00 8.06 -4.29
CA GLY A 93 -8.63 7.04 -3.46
C GLY A 93 -9.35 5.95 -4.26
N ILE A 94 -9.29 5.98 -5.59
CA ILE A 94 -10.03 5.11 -6.50
C ILE A 94 -9.19 3.91 -6.93
N ILE A 95 -7.90 4.10 -7.18
CA ILE A 95 -7.00 3.00 -7.55
C ILE A 95 -5.74 3.14 -6.73
N GLY A 96 -5.46 2.13 -5.90
CA GLY A 96 -4.24 2.00 -5.13
C GLY A 96 -3.41 0.83 -5.65
N GLU A 97 -2.22 1.10 -6.16
CA GLU A 97 -1.21 0.09 -6.48
C GLU A 97 -0.17 0.04 -5.36
N TYR A 98 0.11 -1.16 -4.89
CA TYR A 98 1.03 -1.45 -3.80
C TYR A 98 2.08 -2.43 -4.30
N THR A 99 3.33 -2.01 -4.32
CA THR A 99 4.45 -2.79 -4.84
C THR A 99 5.48 -3.02 -3.75
N THR A 100 5.75 -4.28 -3.44
CA THR A 100 6.86 -4.70 -2.57
C THR A 100 8.04 -5.03 -3.46
N THR A 101 9.18 -4.36 -3.22
CA THR A 101 10.44 -4.61 -3.91
C THR A 101 11.44 -5.15 -2.91
N VAL A 102 11.91 -6.37 -3.14
CA VAL A 102 12.90 -7.06 -2.31
C VAL A 102 14.22 -7.06 -3.05
N TYR A 103 15.27 -6.68 -2.34
CA TYR A 103 16.63 -6.65 -2.84
C TYR A 103 17.46 -7.68 -2.08
N GLY A 104 18.25 -8.46 -2.80
CA GLY A 104 19.19 -9.38 -2.18
C GLY A 104 19.93 -10.31 -3.13
N GLU A 105 20.23 -11.52 -2.66
CA GLU A 105 21.03 -12.54 -3.37
C GLU A 105 20.34 -13.90 -3.40
#